data_AF-A0A8B6X9P5-F1
#
_entry.id   AF-A0A8B6X9P5-F1
#
_cell.length_a   1.000
_cell.length_b   1.000
_cell.length_c   1.000
_cell.angle_alpha   90.00
_cell.angle_beta   90.00
_cell.angle_gamma   90.00
#
_symmetry.space_group_name_H-M   'P 1'
#
loop_
_entity.id
_entity.type
_entity.pdbx_description
1 polymer ?
#
loop_
_entity_poly.entity_id
_entity_poly.type
_entity_poly.pdbx_seq_one_letter_code
_entity_poly.pdbx_strand_id
1 'polypeptide(L)'
;MDYPIRLASQLRPQLRALRRQAGLTQAQLGQQLGVGQARMAEIEADPSVVSVDQFMRLLAALGVTLVLRDGEPEAVATDAATTASAADGGLAGQPAALPLAAAQPAAYEVTAAPGADEMTVPKAPPTGEPQAAPPAPAPSATPRSVNLPARKGVW
;
A
#
# COMPACT_ATOMS: atom_id res chain seq x y z
N MET A 1 17.33 -1.78 -13.15
CA MET A 1 17.66 -0.55 -12.40
C MET A 1 17.39 -0.84 -10.95
N ASP A 2 18.36 -0.56 -10.08
CA ASP A 2 18.21 -0.74 -8.64
C ASP A 2 17.77 0.58 -8.00
N TYR A 3 16.81 0.51 -7.08
CA TYR A 3 16.30 1.68 -6.36
C TYR A 3 16.51 1.44 -4.86
N PRO A 4 17.55 2.02 -4.24
CA PRO A 4 17.81 1.80 -2.82
C PRO A 4 16.68 2.42 -1.99
N ILE A 5 15.96 1.57 -1.26
CA ILE A 5 14.94 1.99 -0.29
C ILE A 5 15.56 1.90 1.11
N ARG A 6 15.71 3.05 1.75
CA ARG A 6 16.22 3.19 3.12
C ARG A 6 15.10 3.43 4.14
N LEU A 7 13.98 4.00 3.70
CA LEU A 7 12.87 4.42 4.55
C LEU A 7 11.53 3.97 3.96
N ALA A 8 10.57 3.57 4.81
CA ALA A 8 9.23 3.17 4.38
C ALA A 8 8.49 4.26 3.59
N SER A 9 8.73 5.54 3.92
CA SER A 9 8.14 6.68 3.20
C SER A 9 8.53 6.75 1.72
N GLN A 10 9.65 6.15 1.32
CA GLN A 10 10.10 6.08 -0.07
C GLN A 10 9.30 5.05 -0.89
N LEU A 11 8.63 4.09 -0.23
CA LEU A 11 7.85 3.05 -0.93
C LEU A 11 6.64 3.62 -1.67
N ARG A 12 5.92 4.57 -1.07
CA ARG A 12 4.72 5.17 -1.69
C ARG A 12 4.99 5.75 -3.09
N PRO A 13 5.91 6.73 -3.26
CA PRO A 13 6.18 7.29 -4.59
C PRO A 13 6.73 6.23 -5.55
N GLN A 14 7.50 5.25 -5.03
CA GLN A 14 8.07 4.18 -5.84
C GLN A 14 7.00 3.22 -6.38
N LEU A 15 6.10 2.73 -5.54
CA LEU A 15 4.98 1.87 -5.95
C LEU A 15 4.08 2.57 -6.97
N ARG A 16 3.81 3.87 -6.77
CA ARG A 16 3.04 4.67 -7.73
C ARG A 16 3.73 4.75 -9.09
N ALA A 17 5.04 4.97 -9.11
CA ALA A 17 5.83 5.02 -10.34
C ALA A 17 5.84 3.65 -11.05
N LEU A 18 6.11 2.57 -10.30
CA LEU A 18 6.12 1.20 -10.82
C LEU A 18 4.76 0.79 -11.39
N ARG A 19 3.65 1.11 -10.70
CA ARG A 19 2.30 0.88 -11.21
C ARG A 19 2.04 1.59 -12.54
N ARG A 20 2.50 2.84 -12.66
CA ARG A 20 2.37 3.61 -13.90
C ARG A 20 3.24 3.04 -15.02
N GLN A 21 4.47 2.59 -14.71
CA GLN A 21 5.35 1.93 -15.66
C GLN A 21 4.75 0.60 -16.16
N ALA A 22 4.04 -0.13 -15.29
CA ALA A 22 3.29 -1.33 -15.65
C ALA A 22 1.99 -1.04 -16.43
N GLY A 23 1.62 0.24 -16.64
CA GLY A 23 0.40 0.62 -17.36
C GLY A 23 -0.89 0.33 -16.59
N LEU A 24 -0.82 0.06 -15.28
CA LEU A 24 -1.97 -0.33 -14.48
C LEU A 24 -2.65 0.87 -13.81
N THR A 25 -3.97 0.87 -13.77
CA THR A 25 -4.75 1.75 -12.87
C THR A 25 -4.76 1.18 -11.45
N GLN A 26 -5.14 1.99 -10.46
CA GLN A 26 -5.33 1.49 -9.08
C GLN A 26 -6.40 0.40 -9.02
N ALA A 27 -7.48 0.54 -9.80
CA ALA A 27 -8.52 -0.47 -9.87
C ALA A 27 -7.98 -1.79 -10.44
N GLN A 28 -7.21 -1.74 -11.53
CA GLN A 28 -6.64 -2.95 -12.16
C GLN A 28 -5.65 -3.66 -11.24
N LEU A 29 -4.78 -2.91 -10.56
CA LEU A 29 -3.86 -3.48 -9.58
C LEU A 29 -4.61 -4.09 -8.38
N GLY A 30 -5.66 -3.40 -7.91
CA GLY A 30 -6.53 -3.92 -6.87
C GLY A 30 -7.18 -5.25 -7.28
N GLN A 31 -7.71 -5.34 -8.51
CA GLN A 31 -8.30 -6.57 -9.04
C GLN A 31 -7.30 -7.74 -9.07
N GLN A 32 -6.04 -7.50 -9.46
CA GLN A 32 -5.00 -8.52 -9.41
C GLN A 32 -4.69 -9.01 -7.99
N LEU A 33 -4.86 -8.12 -7.01
CA LEU A 33 -4.65 -8.42 -5.58
C LEU A 33 -5.91 -8.89 -4.86
N GLY A 34 -7.05 -8.99 -5.57
CA GLY A 34 -8.34 -9.34 -4.97
C GLY A 34 -8.92 -8.28 -4.03
N VAL A 35 -8.52 -7.01 -4.19
CA VAL A 35 -8.99 -5.88 -3.36
C VAL A 35 -9.68 -4.80 -4.21
N GLY A 36 -10.59 -4.04 -3.58
CA GLY A 36 -11.25 -2.91 -4.24
C GLY A 36 -10.31 -1.73 -4.53
N GLN A 37 -10.71 -0.84 -5.44
CA GLN A 37 -9.92 0.34 -5.83
C GLN A 37 -9.63 1.28 -4.65
N ALA A 38 -10.60 1.52 -3.76
CA ALA A 38 -10.41 2.35 -2.57
C ALA A 38 -9.35 1.75 -1.63
N ARG A 39 -9.41 0.43 -1.37
CA ARG A 39 -8.40 -0.27 -0.58
C ARG A 39 -7.03 -0.23 -1.24
N MET A 40 -6.95 -0.39 -2.57
CA MET A 40 -5.68 -0.25 -3.28
C MET A 40 -5.11 1.17 -3.18
N ALA A 41 -5.95 2.21 -3.21
CA ALA A 41 -5.50 3.58 -3.03
C ALA A 41 -4.95 3.83 -1.60
N GLU A 42 -5.56 3.23 -0.59
CA GLU A 42 -5.09 3.27 0.80
C GLU A 42 -3.73 2.56 0.94
N ILE A 43 -3.60 1.35 0.38
CA ILE A 43 -2.34 0.59 0.36
C ILE A 43 -1.23 1.36 -0.37
N GLU A 44 -1.52 2.02 -1.49
CA GLU A 44 -0.55 2.85 -2.21
C GLU A 44 -0.18 4.12 -1.40
N ALA A 45 -1.08 4.63 -0.56
CA ALA A 45 -0.85 5.80 0.28
C ALA A 45 -0.03 5.48 1.55
N ASP A 46 -0.25 4.32 2.15
CA ASP A 46 0.54 3.80 3.26
C ASP A 46 0.81 2.29 3.10
N PRO A 47 1.98 1.91 2.56
CA PRO A 47 2.34 0.50 2.39
C PRO A 47 2.57 -0.25 3.71
N SER A 48 2.61 0.44 4.85
CA SER A 48 2.87 -0.17 6.17
C SER A 48 1.65 -0.89 6.74
N VAL A 49 0.45 -0.61 6.21
CA VAL A 49 -0.81 -1.20 6.69
C VAL A 49 -1.06 -2.62 6.20
N VAL A 50 -0.20 -3.14 5.32
CA VAL A 50 -0.29 -4.50 4.78
C VAL A 50 0.79 -5.39 5.35
N SER A 51 0.52 -6.71 5.41
CA SER A 51 1.54 -7.67 5.79
C SER A 51 2.67 -7.72 4.76
N VAL A 52 3.84 -8.20 5.18
CA VAL A 52 4.97 -8.43 4.25
C VAL A 52 4.57 -9.37 3.12
N ASP A 53 3.78 -10.43 3.38
CA ASP A 53 3.28 -11.33 2.33
C ASP A 53 2.45 -10.59 1.28
N GLN A 54 1.51 -9.74 1.72
CA GLN A 54 0.68 -8.96 0.81
C GLN A 54 1.51 -7.91 0.06
N PHE A 55 2.51 -7.32 0.70
CA PHE A 55 3.47 -6.43 0.05
C PHE A 55 4.29 -7.17 -1.02
N MET A 56 4.75 -8.39 -0.76
CA MET A 56 5.45 -9.21 -1.75
C MET A 56 4.56 -9.58 -2.93
N ARG A 57 3.27 -9.87 -2.69
CA ARG A 57 2.28 -10.07 -3.77
C ARG A 57 2.07 -8.80 -4.61
N LEU A 58 2.02 -7.64 -3.96
CA LEU A 58 1.94 -6.35 -4.64
C LEU A 58 3.15 -6.12 -5.54
N LEU A 59 4.37 -6.37 -5.05
CA LEU A 59 5.57 -6.29 -5.86
C LEU A 59 5.53 -7.27 -7.04
N ALA A 60 5.10 -8.51 -6.82
CA ALA A 60 4.96 -9.52 -7.87
C ALA A 60 3.94 -9.10 -8.94
N ALA A 61 2.79 -8.55 -8.56
CA ALA A 61 1.77 -8.03 -9.48
C ALA A 61 2.31 -6.86 -10.33
N LEU A 62 3.24 -6.08 -9.79
CA LEU A 62 3.94 -5.02 -10.50
C LEU A 62 5.14 -5.51 -11.34
N GLY A 63 5.47 -6.80 -11.30
CA GLY A 63 6.64 -7.36 -11.99
C GLY A 63 7.97 -6.97 -11.35
N VAL A 64 7.98 -6.70 -10.04
CA VAL A 64 9.14 -6.21 -9.28
C VAL A 64 9.62 -7.27 -8.30
N THR A 65 10.95 -7.39 -8.19
CA THR A 65 11.61 -8.31 -7.25
C THR A 65 12.24 -7.52 -6.10
N LEU A 66 12.02 -7.96 -4.87
CA LEU A 66 12.74 -7.45 -3.69
C LEU A 66 14.08 -8.19 -3.56
N VAL A 67 15.17 -7.45 -3.40
CA VAL A 67 16.52 -8.00 -3.21
C VAL A 67 17.05 -7.53 -1.86
N LEU A 68 17.50 -8.47 -1.03
CA LEU A 68 18.23 -8.18 0.21
C LEU A 68 19.73 -8.26 -0.08
N ARG A 69 20.47 -7.26 0.37
CA ARG A 69 21.94 -7.21 0.29
C ARG A 69 22.46 -6.89 1.68
N ASP A 70 23.49 -7.60 2.11
CA ASP A 70 24.22 -7.23 3.32
C ASP A 70 24.90 -5.87 3.10
N GLY A 71 24.87 -5.01 4.12
CA GLY A 71 25.37 -3.65 4.00
C GLY A 71 26.89 -3.63 3.95
N GLU A 72 27.47 -3.36 2.77
CA GLU A 72 28.76 -2.66 2.73
C GLU A 72 28.47 -1.16 2.81
N PRO A 73 29.15 -0.42 3.70
CA PRO A 73 29.01 1.03 3.72
C PRO A 73 29.48 1.56 2.37
N GLU A 74 28.54 2.07 1.59
CA GLU A 74 28.83 2.88 0.41
C GLU A 74 29.72 4.03 0.90
N ALA A 75 31.03 3.87 0.70
CA ALA A 75 32.01 4.90 0.99
C ALA A 75 31.59 6.10 0.17
N VAL A 76 30.98 7.07 0.85
CA VAL A 76 30.66 8.36 0.28
C VAL A 76 32.00 8.94 -0.12
N ALA A 77 32.35 8.80 -1.40
CA ALA A 77 33.45 9.52 -2.00
C ALA A 77 33.02 10.99 -1.96
N THR A 78 33.25 11.63 -0.82
CA THR A 78 33.38 13.07 -0.76
C THR A 78 34.46 13.40 -1.76
N ASP A 79 34.06 14.04 -2.85
CA ASP A 79 34.93 14.73 -3.78
C ASP A 79 35.66 15.83 -3.00
N ALA A 80 36.73 15.44 -2.33
CA ALA A 80 37.67 16.30 -1.64
C ALA A 80 38.84 16.56 -2.59
N ALA A 81 38.65 17.41 -3.60
CA ALA A 81 39.74 18.17 -4.20
C ALA A 81 39.24 19.32 -5.11
N THR A 82 39.16 20.52 -4.54
CA THR A 82 39.70 21.80 -5.05
C THR A 82 38.81 22.94 -4.56
N THR A 83 39.18 23.62 -3.49
CA THR A 83 39.92 24.87 -3.61
C THR A 83 40.64 25.16 -2.30
N ALA A 84 41.92 24.81 -2.24
CA ALA A 84 42.85 25.44 -1.32
C ALA A 84 43.58 26.55 -2.09
N SER A 85 43.18 27.81 -1.88
CA SER A 85 44.06 28.98 -1.97
C SER A 85 43.29 30.28 -1.68
N ALA A 86 43.31 30.69 -0.40
CA ALA A 86 43.70 32.05 0.02
C ALA A 86 43.52 32.20 1.54
N ALA A 87 44.64 32.47 2.23
CA ALA A 87 44.69 33.06 3.56
C ALA A 87 43.91 34.39 3.59
N ASP A 88 43.42 34.93 4.70
CA ASP A 88 44.20 35.35 5.88
C ASP A 88 43.23 35.93 6.94
N GLY A 89 43.63 35.93 8.22
CA GLY A 89 43.02 36.69 9.33
C GLY A 89 41.74 36.08 9.93
N GLY A 90 41.58 35.80 11.22
CA GLY A 90 42.28 36.24 12.41
C GLY A 90 41.27 36.27 13.57
N LEU A 91 41.69 35.79 14.75
CA LEU A 91 41.19 36.07 16.09
C LEU A 91 39.84 35.51 16.59
N ALA A 92 40.00 34.70 17.64
CA ALA A 92 39.33 34.76 18.94
C ALA A 92 37.97 34.08 19.14
N GLY A 93 37.94 33.17 20.14
CA GLY A 93 36.75 32.91 20.95
C GLY A 93 36.34 31.44 21.12
N GLN A 94 37.03 30.70 21.99
CA GLN A 94 36.37 29.71 22.87
C GLN A 94 35.99 30.45 24.16
N PRO A 95 34.88 30.14 24.87
CA PRO A 95 34.48 28.79 25.31
C PRO A 95 32.96 28.58 25.04
N ALA A 96 32.24 27.52 25.40
CA ALA A 96 32.33 26.59 26.51
C ALA A 96 31.47 25.36 26.18
N ALA A 97 31.89 24.22 26.70
CA ALA A 97 31.12 22.99 26.76
C ALA A 97 29.77 23.20 27.45
N LEU A 98 28.72 22.57 26.92
CA LEU A 98 27.51 22.21 27.66
C LEU A 98 27.43 20.68 27.74
N PRO A 99 27.08 20.12 28.90
CA PRO A 99 27.28 18.71 29.20
C PRO A 99 26.24 17.80 28.53
N LEU A 100 26.73 16.62 28.17
CA LEU A 100 25.97 15.41 27.87
C LEU A 100 25.23 14.96 29.15
N ALA A 101 23.98 15.40 29.32
CA ALA A 101 23.10 14.83 30.32
C ALA A 101 22.51 13.52 29.76
N ALA A 102 22.99 12.40 30.32
CA ALA A 102 22.48 11.07 30.11
C ALA A 102 20.99 10.99 30.53
N ALA A 103 20.09 10.76 29.58
CA ALA A 103 18.78 10.21 29.86
C ALA A 103 18.84 8.70 29.57
N GLN A 104 18.95 7.92 30.64
CA GLN A 104 18.77 6.46 30.61
C GLN A 104 17.30 6.10 30.31
N PRO A 105 17.05 4.93 29.69
CA PRO A 105 15.71 4.51 29.29
C PRO A 105 14.90 4.04 30.51
N ALA A 106 13.72 4.63 30.72
CA ALA A 106 12.72 4.04 31.60
C ALA A 106 11.98 2.92 30.85
N ALA A 107 12.29 1.70 31.24
CA ALA A 107 11.55 0.46 31.15
C ALA A 107 10.22 0.47 30.36
N TYR A 108 10.17 -0.32 29.29
CA TYR A 108 8.91 -0.94 28.89
C TYR A 108 8.65 -2.07 29.88
N GLU A 109 7.60 -1.96 30.69
CA GLU A 109 7.15 -3.07 31.52
C GLU A 109 6.58 -4.16 30.62
N VAL A 110 7.30 -5.28 30.53
CA VAL A 110 6.73 -6.57 30.14
C VAL A 110 5.80 -6.99 31.27
N THR A 111 4.50 -6.79 31.09
CA THR A 111 3.50 -7.57 31.82
C THR A 111 3.23 -8.80 30.96
N ALA A 112 3.90 -9.89 31.35
CA ALA A 112 3.56 -11.24 30.93
C ALA A 112 2.32 -11.68 31.74
N ALA A 113 1.41 -12.36 31.03
CA ALA A 113 0.19 -12.94 31.57
C ALA A 113 0.43 -13.89 32.76
N PRO A 114 -0.62 -14.12 33.55
CA PRO A 114 -1.15 -15.48 33.72
C PRO A 114 -2.62 -15.46 33.27
N GLY A 115 -3.14 -16.40 32.50
CA GLY A 115 -3.11 -17.84 32.76
C GLY A 115 -4.51 -18.25 33.23
N ALA A 116 -5.13 -19.15 32.45
CA ALA A 116 -6.29 -19.98 32.74
C ALA A 116 -7.71 -19.46 32.42
N ASP A 117 -8.42 -20.35 31.71
CA ASP A 117 -9.86 -20.59 31.72
C ASP A 117 -10.83 -19.50 31.25
N GLU A 118 -11.24 -19.60 29.98
CA GLU A 118 -12.65 -19.91 29.70
C GLU A 118 -12.82 -20.48 28.29
N MET A 119 -13.06 -21.79 28.25
CA MET A 119 -13.57 -22.52 27.10
C MET A 119 -15.05 -22.15 26.92
N THR A 120 -15.35 -21.04 26.23
CA THR A 120 -16.72 -20.75 25.78
C THR A 120 -16.91 -21.25 24.36
N VAL A 121 -17.55 -22.41 24.28
CA VAL A 121 -18.10 -23.04 23.07
C VAL A 121 -18.90 -22.01 22.25
N PRO A 122 -18.59 -21.74 20.96
CA PRO A 122 -19.56 -21.09 20.11
C PRO A 122 -20.71 -22.07 19.85
N LYS A 123 -21.85 -21.79 20.47
CA LYS A 123 -23.13 -22.43 20.20
C LYS A 123 -23.41 -22.38 18.70
N ALA A 124 -23.71 -23.55 18.15
CA ALA A 124 -24.16 -23.79 16.79
C ALA A 124 -25.21 -22.76 16.31
N PRO A 125 -25.26 -22.49 14.98
CA PRO A 125 -26.18 -21.51 14.41
C PRO A 125 -27.64 -21.92 14.65
N PRO A 126 -28.57 -20.97 14.86
CA PRO A 126 -29.97 -21.31 14.75
C PRO A 126 -30.30 -21.58 13.27
N THR A 127 -30.49 -22.85 12.95
CA THR A 127 -31.36 -23.26 11.85
C THR A 127 -32.75 -22.69 12.14
N GLY A 128 -33.17 -21.73 11.32
CA GLY A 128 -34.48 -21.09 11.35
C GLY A 128 -34.79 -20.54 9.96
N GLU A 129 -35.29 -21.44 9.11
CA GLU A 129 -36.16 -21.30 7.93
C GLU A 129 -36.06 -20.09 6.95
N PRO A 130 -36.31 -20.35 5.64
CA PRO A 130 -36.06 -19.40 4.57
C PRO A 130 -37.20 -18.39 4.44
N GLN A 131 -36.92 -17.10 4.67
CA GLN A 131 -37.88 -16.06 4.34
C GLN A 131 -37.61 -15.49 2.94
N ALA A 132 -38.43 -15.99 2.02
CA ALA A 132 -38.83 -15.50 0.70
C ALA A 132 -38.10 -14.26 0.14
N ALA A 133 -37.37 -14.50 -0.95
CA ALA A 133 -37.16 -13.51 -1.99
C ALA A 133 -38.52 -12.95 -2.45
N PRO A 134 -38.66 -11.64 -2.69
CA PRO A 134 -39.82 -11.14 -3.42
C PRO A 134 -39.81 -11.76 -4.83
N PRO A 135 -40.91 -12.36 -5.31
CA PRO A 135 -40.97 -12.82 -6.68
C PRO A 135 -40.93 -11.61 -7.62
N ALA A 136 -40.00 -11.65 -8.56
CA ALA A 136 -40.02 -10.80 -9.74
C ALA A 136 -41.40 -10.91 -10.41
N PRO A 137 -42.07 -9.79 -10.77
CA PRO A 137 -43.20 -9.88 -11.67
C PRO A 137 -42.71 -10.32 -13.06
N ALA A 138 -43.35 -11.36 -13.56
CA ALA A 138 -43.08 -12.05 -14.82
C ALA A 138 -43.05 -11.11 -16.05
N PRO A 139 -42.29 -11.46 -17.10
CA PRO A 139 -42.33 -10.76 -18.37
C PRO A 139 -43.60 -11.14 -19.14
N SER A 140 -44.58 -10.23 -19.17
CA SER A 140 -45.76 -10.37 -20.02
C SER A 140 -46.12 -9.02 -20.64
N ALA A 141 -45.70 -8.82 -21.89
CA ALA A 141 -46.56 -8.39 -22.99
C ALA A 141 -45.68 -7.94 -24.17
N THR A 142 -45.46 -8.86 -25.10
CA THR A 142 -45.13 -8.56 -26.49
C THR A 142 -46.16 -7.56 -27.04
N PRO A 143 -45.79 -6.36 -27.53
CA PRO A 143 -46.69 -5.62 -28.39
C PRO A 143 -46.81 -6.39 -29.71
N ARG A 144 -48.06 -6.78 -30.02
CA ARG A 144 -48.49 -7.28 -31.34
C ARG A 144 -47.87 -6.42 -32.44
N SER A 145 -47.17 -7.07 -33.37
CA SER A 145 -46.80 -6.47 -34.65
C SER A 145 -48.05 -5.96 -35.36
N VAL A 146 -48.16 -4.63 -35.49
CA VAL A 146 -49.04 -4.03 -36.49
C VAL A 146 -48.30 -4.14 -37.82
N ASN A 147 -48.73 -5.10 -38.63
CA ASN A 147 -48.31 -5.27 -40.00
C ASN A 147 -48.93 -4.13 -40.82
N LEU A 148 -48.15 -3.10 -41.13
CA LEU A 148 -48.54 -2.04 -42.07
C LEU A 148 -48.28 -2.55 -43.50
N PRO A 149 -49.27 -2.61 -44.40
CA PRO A 149 -49.00 -3.02 -45.77
C PRO A 149 -48.16 -1.95 -46.47
N ALA A 150 -47.11 -2.41 -47.14
CA ALA A 150 -46.27 -1.63 -48.04
C ALA A 150 -47.14 -0.93 -49.11
N ARG A 151 -47.28 0.39 -49.00
CA ARG A 151 -47.77 1.21 -50.11
C ARG A 151 -46.62 1.41 -51.09
N LYS A 152 -46.50 0.44 -51.99
CA LYS A 152 -45.72 0.57 -53.23
C LYS A 152 -46.36 1.68 -54.07
N GLY A 153 -45.56 2.71 -54.35
CA GLY A 153 -45.58 3.52 -55.58
C GLY A 153 -46.82 4.35 -55.85
N VAL A 154 -46.61 5.59 -56.31
CA VAL A 154 -47.26 6.16 -57.50
C VAL A 154 -46.68 7.57 -57.73
N TRP A 155 -45.87 7.64 -58.80
CA TRP A 155 -45.63 8.74 -59.76
C TRP A 155 -45.08 10.08 -59.29
#